data_AF-A0A442XB24-F1
#
_entry.id   AF-A0A442XB24-F1
#
_cell.length_a   1.000
_cell.length_b   1.000
_cell.length_c   1.000
_cell.angle_alpha   90.00
_cell.angle_beta   90.00
_cell.angle_gamma   90.00
#
_symmetry.space_group_name_H-M   'P 1'
#
loop_
_entity.id
_entity.type
_entity.pdbx_description
1 polymer ?
#
loop_
_entity_poly.entity_id
_entity_poly.type
_entity_poly.pdbx_seq_one_letter_code
_entity_poly.pdbx_strand_id
1 'polypeptide(L)'
;MAAGDPIEVVDDPVLAPDEKRAVLKNWAWNEYLIDLATAEGMPENARPTRRDEVELALLALEGRTQTFQTRLSPVCSRTAA
;
A
#
# COMPACT_ATOMS: atom_id res chain seq x y z
N MET A 1 -7.86 13.33 -7.80
CA MET A 1 -7.36 12.11 -7.13
C MET A 1 -5.84 12.18 -7.23
N ALA A 2 -5.13 12.04 -6.12
CA ALA A 2 -3.73 12.41 -6.01
C ALA A 2 -2.88 11.83 -7.16
N ALA A 3 -2.39 12.71 -8.03
CA ALA A 3 -1.31 12.41 -8.96
C ALA A 3 0.01 12.70 -8.25
N GLY A 4 0.22 12.05 -7.10
CA GLY A 4 1.46 12.03 -6.33
C GLY A 4 2.00 10.60 -6.32
N ASP A 5 3.23 10.36 -5.89
CA ASP A 5 3.84 9.03 -5.91
C ASP A 5 3.23 8.11 -4.82
N PRO A 6 3.11 6.79 -5.04
CA PRO A 6 2.57 5.85 -4.04
C PRO A 6 3.26 5.93 -2.67
N ILE A 7 4.55 6.25 -2.68
CA ILE A 7 5.34 6.42 -1.46
C ILE A 7 4.93 7.66 -0.66
N GLU A 8 4.44 8.72 -1.30
CA GLU A 8 3.98 9.93 -0.61
C GLU A 8 2.77 9.63 0.28
N VAL A 9 1.90 8.70 -0.13
CA VAL A 9 0.77 8.23 0.70
C VAL A 9 1.27 7.52 1.96
N VAL A 10 2.41 6.82 1.87
CA VAL A 10 3.02 6.14 3.03
C VAL A 10 3.60 7.16 4.01
N ASP A 11 4.20 8.23 3.48
CA ASP A 11 4.84 9.30 4.26
C ASP A 11 3.87 10.37 4.76
N ASP A 12 2.63 10.42 4.26
CA ASP A 12 1.61 11.38 4.68
C ASP A 12 1.32 11.28 6.20
N PRO A 13 1.62 12.30 7.02
CA PRO A 13 1.39 12.24 8.46
C PRO A 13 -0.09 12.38 8.85
N VAL A 14 -0.97 12.79 7.93
CA VAL A 14 -2.38 13.07 8.19
C VAL A 14 -3.22 11.78 8.13
N LEU A 15 -2.85 10.84 7.27
CA LEU A 15 -3.60 9.60 7.07
C LEU A 15 -3.29 8.55 8.13
N ALA A 16 -4.32 7.92 8.68
CA ALA A 16 -4.16 6.77 9.55
C ALA A 16 -3.61 5.56 8.75
N PRO A 17 -2.90 4.61 9.39
CA PRO A 17 -2.34 3.44 8.70
C PRO A 17 -3.37 2.63 7.90
N ASP A 18 -4.60 2.51 8.42
CA ASP A 18 -5.67 1.79 7.74
C ASP A 18 -6.21 2.56 6.53
N GLU A 19 -6.26 3.90 6.60
CA GLU A 19 -6.64 4.77 5.49
C GLU A 19 -5.59 4.72 4.37
N LYS A 20 -4.30 4.79 4.72
CA LYS A 20 -3.19 4.60 3.78
C LYS A 20 -3.29 3.27 3.05
N ARG A 21 -3.61 2.19 3.79
CA ARG A 21 -3.77 0.85 3.22
C ARG A 21 -4.96 0.80 2.27
N ALA A 22 -6.08 1.43 2.60
CA ALA A 22 -7.26 1.48 1.73
C ALA A 22 -6.96 2.23 0.43
N VAL A 23 -6.26 3.38 0.52
CA VAL A 23 -5.86 4.18 -0.65
C VAL A 23 -4.94 3.38 -1.58
N LEU A 24 -3.87 2.78 -1.04
CA LEU A 24 -2.92 2.00 -1.83
C LEU A 24 -3.56 0.75 -2.46
N LYS A 25 -4.47 0.06 -1.75
CA LYS A 25 -5.22 -1.08 -2.31
C LYS A 25 -6.16 -0.66 -3.44
N ASN A 26 -6.86 0.46 -3.29
CA ASN A 26 -7.71 1.00 -4.35
C ASN A 26 -6.87 1.35 -5.58
N TRP A 27 -5.67 1.90 -5.37
CA TRP A 27 -4.78 2.23 -6.46
C TRP A 27 -4.25 1.00 -7.19
N ALA A 28 -3.83 -0.04 -6.46
CA ALA A 28 -3.41 -1.32 -7.04
C ALA A 28 -4.53 -1.96 -7.88
N TRP A 29 -5.78 -1.85 -7.43
CA TRP A 29 -6.95 -2.32 -8.18
C TRP A 29 -7.15 -1.53 -9.48
N ASN A 30 -7.03 -0.20 -9.45
CA ASN A 30 -7.16 0.63 -10.66
C ASN A 30 -6.05 0.32 -11.68
N GLU A 31 -4.80 0.15 -11.25
CA GLU A 31 -3.70 -0.23 -12.14
C GLU A 31 -3.90 -1.63 -12.74
N TYR A 32 -4.43 -2.58 -11.96
CA TYR A 32 -4.80 -3.91 -12.46
C TYR A 32 -5.88 -3.83 -13.55
N LEU A 33 -6.89 -2.96 -13.40
CA LEU A 33 -7.93 -2.78 -14.43
C LEU A 33 -7.37 -2.19 -15.72
N ILE A 34 -6.38 -1.30 -15.63
CA ILE A 34 -5.70 -0.69 -16.79
C ILE A 34 -4.82 -1.73 -17.50
N ASP A 35 -4.10 -2.55 -16.74
CA ASP A 35 -3.33 -3.68 -17.25
C ASP A 35 -4.23 -4.66 -18.02
N LEU A 36 -5.37 -5.02 -17.41
CA LEU A 36 -6.35 -5.92 -17.99
C LEU A 36 -6.94 -5.36 -19.29
N ALA A 37 -7.34 -4.08 -19.29
CA ALA A 37 -7.85 -3.43 -20.50
C ALA A 37 -6.80 -3.35 -21.62
N THR A 38 -5.53 -3.15 -21.26
CA THR A 38 -4.41 -3.16 -22.22
C THR A 38 -4.19 -4.56 -22.80
N ALA A 39 -4.21 -5.58 -21.95
CA ALA A 39 -4.04 -6.98 -22.35
C ALA A 39 -5.18 -7.47 -23.25
N GLU A 40 -6.40 -6.96 -23.07
CA GLU A 40 -7.55 -7.24 -23.94
C GLU A 40 -7.51 -6.48 -25.29
N GLY A 41 -6.46 -5.68 -25.55
CA GLY A 41 -6.24 -5.03 -26.83
C GLY A 41 -6.91 -3.66 -26.95
N MET A 42 -7.18 -2.97 -25.83
CA MET A 42 -7.54 -1.55 -25.82
C MET A 42 -6.28 -0.69 -25.76
N PRO A 43 -5.77 -0.16 -26.90
CA PRO A 43 -4.48 0.53 -26.96
C PRO A 43 -4.46 1.86 -26.21
N GLU A 44 -5.63 2.42 -25.91
CA GLU A 44 -5.81 3.68 -25.19
C GLU A 44 -5.30 3.62 -23.74
N ASN A 45 -5.10 2.40 -23.22
CA ASN A 45 -4.57 2.13 -21.89
C ASN A 45 -3.12 1.63 -21.88
N ALA A 46 -2.43 1.58 -23.03
CA ALA A 46 -1.07 1.04 -23.20
C ALA A 46 0.06 1.87 -22.55
N ARG A 47 -0.19 2.40 -21.35
CA ARG A 47 0.80 3.02 -20.49
C ARG A 47 1.50 1.94 -19.65
N PRO A 48 2.77 2.14 -19.28
CA PRO A 48 3.42 1.28 -18.29
C PRO A 48 2.62 1.30 -16.99
N THR A 49 2.26 0.13 -16.48
CA THR A 49 1.54 -0.03 -15.21
C THR A 49 2.46 0.30 -14.05
N ARG A 50 2.01 1.16 -13.12
CA ARG A 50 2.80 1.57 -11.93
C ARG A 50 2.56 0.67 -10.73
N ARG A 51 2.09 -0.55 -10.99
CA ARG A 51 1.65 -1.51 -9.96
C ARG A 51 2.80 -1.89 -9.02
N ASP A 52 4.01 -2.03 -9.54
CA ASP A 52 5.21 -2.35 -8.76
C ASP A 52 5.50 -1.29 -7.70
N GLU A 53 5.30 -0.01 -8.03
CA GLU A 53 5.50 1.11 -7.09
C GLU A 53 4.46 1.10 -5.96
N VAL A 54 3.22 0.75 -6.28
CA VAL A 54 2.14 0.61 -5.29
C VAL A 54 2.38 -0.60 -4.38
N GLU A 55 2.91 -1.69 -4.92
CA GLU A 55 3.28 -2.87 -4.14
C GLU A 55 4.43 -2.56 -3.17
N LEU A 56 5.48 -1.86 -3.62
CA LEU A 56 6.56 -1.40 -2.76
C LEU A 56 6.05 -0.47 -1.64
N ALA A 57 5.12 0.43 -1.95
CA ALA A 57 4.50 1.31 -0.96
C ALA A 57 3.68 0.53 0.08
N LEU A 58 2.92 -0.49 -0.34
CA LEU A 58 2.18 -1.37 0.58
C LEU A 58 3.13 -2.14 1.51
N LEU A 59 4.20 -2.72 0.96
CA LEU A 59 5.21 -3.43 1.75
C LEU A 59 5.90 -2.49 2.76
N ALA A 60 6.22 -1.27 2.36
CA ALA A 60 6.81 -0.26 3.25
C ALA A 60 5.84 0.13 4.39
N LEU A 61 4.55 0.30 4.08
CA LEU A 61 3.50 0.61 5.06
C LEU A 61 3.32 -0.52 6.08
N GLU A 62 3.28 -1.77 5.62
CA GLU A 62 3.15 -2.94 6.48
C GLU A 62 4.39 -3.14 7.36
N GLY A 63 5.59 -2.94 6.81
CA GLY A 63 6.84 -2.95 7.59
C GLY A 63 6.82 -1.92 8.72
N ARG A 64 6.38 -0.68 8.46
CA ARG A 64 6.21 0.35 9.49
C ARG A 64 5.19 -0.08 10.54
N THR A 65 4.00 -0.52 10.11
CA THR A 65 2.92 -0.95 11.01
C THR A 65 3.37 -2.09 11.93
N GLN A 66 4.06 -3.09 11.39
CA GLN A 66 4.55 -4.24 12.14
C GLN A 66 5.61 -3.82 13.18
N THR A 67 6.56 -2.96 12.81
CA THR A 67 7.55 -2.44 13.78
C THR A 67 6.91 -1.62 14.92
N PHE A 68 5.86 -0.85 14.64
CA PHE A 68 5.10 -0.15 15.68
C PHE A 68 4.39 -1.12 16.61
N GLN A 69 3.75 -2.17 16.08
CA GLN A 69 3.10 -3.19 16.90
C GLN A 69 4.10 -3.94 17.79
N THR A 70 5.25 -4.33 17.24
CA THR A 70 6.31 -5.03 18.00
C THR A 70 6.91 -4.17 19.11
N ARG A 71 6.99 -2.84 18.93
CA ARG A 71 7.44 -1.92 19.98
C ARG A 71 6.38 -1.67 21.06
N LEU A 72 5.10 -1.79 20.71
CA LEU A 72 3.98 -1.54 21.61
C LEU A 72 3.48 -2.79 22.33
N SER A 73 3.95 -3.99 21.96
CA SER A 73 3.73 -5.19 22.76
C SER A 73 4.69 -5.18 23.97
N PRO A 74 4.23 -4.93 25.21
CA PRO A 74 4.99 -5.36 26.37
C PRO A 74 4.98 -6.89 26.30
N VAL A 75 6.17 -7.48 26.34
CA VAL A 75 6.33 -8.92 26.56
C VAL A 75 5.53 -9.28 27.81
N CYS A 76 4.32 -9.82 27.62
CA CYS A 76 3.54 -10.41 28.69
C CYS A 76 4.10 -11.82 28.88
N SER A 77 5.33 -11.89 29.40
CA SER A 77 5.91 -13.10 29.95
C SER A 77 5.03 -13.48 31.13
N ARG A 78 4.09 -14.38 30.86
CA ARG A 78 3.22 -15.00 31.84
C ARG A 78 4.10 -15.79 32.81
N THR A 79 4.46 -15.19 33.93
CA THR A 79 4.90 -15.92 35.12
C THR A 79 3.70 -16.69 35.66
N ALA A 80 3.73 -18.00 35.54
CA ALA A 80 2.97 -18.95 36.36
C ALA A 80 4.01 -20.02 36.76
N ALA A 81 4.60 -19.89 37.94
CA ALA A 81 4.14 -20.43 39.23
C ALA A 81 4.43 -21.93 39.34
#